data_AF-A0A1Q7TD16-F1
#
_entry.id   AF-A0A1Q7TD16-F1
#
_cell.length_a   1.000
_cell.length_b   1.000
_cell.length_c   1.000
_cell.angle_alpha   90.00
_cell.angle_beta   90.00
_cell.angle_gamma   90.00
#
_symmetry.space_group_name_H-M   'P 1'
#
loop_
_entity.id
_entity.type
_entity.pdbx_description
1 polymer ?
#
loop_
_entity_poly.entity_id
_entity_poly.type
_entity_poly.pdbx_seq_one_letter_code
_entity_poly.pdbx_strand_id
1 'polypeptide(L)'
;MGAVRVGTGETHIWLAPGYDSLTATWARRFEPLIEPAERLPPDLRTQLAYPADAFQVAVAQLVRASGDSAIQATWIVRPREPFQLGAPGGTLWMAVAFESGLLTPKRFVGLGAATVTPRGPELHLWRPPASDPDRLPGELVGSSQLRPGQFRVWPAGSSLITVQAQMYEPVAAQPPPPPPHVAEVYVTLDGRSGHGLTARAALLGGEQIVTDTTLAARWSRVRRLAMQADSALGVGDLETFGSLWRQLMSELAPPPRPR
;
A
#
# COMPACT_ATOMS: atom_id res chain seq x y z
N MET A 1 16.64 3.82 17.06
CA MET A 1 15.56 2.90 17.53
C MET A 1 15.66 2.79 19.04
N GLY A 2 14.55 2.67 19.75
CA GLY A 2 14.55 2.47 21.19
C GLY A 2 13.74 1.24 21.59
N ALA A 3 14.20 0.49 22.57
CA ALA A 3 13.42 -0.57 23.22
C ALA A 3 13.44 -0.39 24.73
N VAL A 4 12.34 -0.76 25.36
CA VAL A 4 12.20 -0.77 26.82
C VAL A 4 11.97 -2.21 27.27
N ARG A 5 12.79 -2.73 28.17
CA ARG A 5 12.52 -4.04 28.80
C ARG A 5 11.36 -3.90 29.76
N VAL A 6 10.23 -4.52 29.44
CA VAL A 6 8.98 -4.44 30.24
C VAL A 6 9.17 -4.88 31.70
N GLY A 7 10.01 -5.90 31.94
CA GLY A 7 10.24 -6.43 33.29
C GLY A 7 11.17 -5.60 34.19
N THR A 8 12.01 -4.73 33.61
CA THR A 8 13.03 -3.95 34.36
C THR A 8 12.91 -2.45 34.17
N GLY A 9 12.17 -1.98 33.16
CA GLY A 9 12.10 -0.58 32.76
C GLY A 9 13.35 -0.05 32.06
N GLU A 10 14.37 -0.89 31.85
CA GLU A 10 15.60 -0.49 31.18
C GLU A 10 15.31 -0.04 29.75
N THR A 11 15.74 1.18 29.42
CA THR A 11 15.59 1.77 28.09
C THR A 11 16.93 1.74 27.38
N HIS A 12 16.96 1.10 26.22
CA HIS A 12 18.13 1.05 25.34
C HIS A 12 17.78 1.77 24.04
N ILE A 13 18.63 2.69 23.62
CA ILE A 13 18.51 3.39 22.34
C ILE A 13 19.70 3.01 21.49
N TRP A 14 19.48 2.46 20.31
CA TRP A 14 20.56 2.15 19.37
C TRP A 14 20.56 3.15 18.21
N LEU A 15 21.78 3.53 17.82
CA LEU A 15 22.03 4.32 16.62
C LEU A 15 21.53 3.57 15.37
N ALA A 16 21.01 4.32 14.41
CA ALA A 16 20.67 3.77 13.09
C ALA A 16 21.95 3.46 12.30
N PRO A 17 21.99 2.42 11.45
CA PRO A 17 23.12 2.21 10.54
C PRO A 17 23.37 3.46 9.68
N GLY A 18 24.63 3.89 9.55
CA GLY A 18 25.00 5.07 8.75
C GLY A 18 24.71 6.43 9.41
N TYR A 19 24.69 6.50 10.75
CA TYR A 19 24.50 7.74 11.51
C TYR A 19 25.60 8.80 11.25
N ASP A 20 25.25 10.09 11.40
CA ASP A 20 26.19 11.20 11.18
C ASP A 20 27.14 11.46 12.36
N SER A 21 28.17 12.28 12.14
CA SER A 21 29.19 12.59 13.14
C SER A 21 28.67 13.35 14.36
N LEU A 22 27.58 14.12 14.20
CA LEU A 22 26.94 14.83 15.30
C LEU A 22 26.23 13.84 16.21
N THR A 23 25.42 12.95 15.64
CA THR A 23 24.72 11.87 16.31
C THR A 23 25.70 10.92 17.02
N ALA A 24 26.85 10.63 16.39
CA ALA A 24 27.94 9.87 17.01
C ALA A 24 28.48 10.55 18.28
N THR A 25 28.61 11.87 18.25
CA THR A 25 29.14 12.67 19.36
C THR A 25 28.15 12.73 20.50
N TRP A 26 26.86 12.89 20.19
CA TRP A 26 25.77 12.78 21.15
C TRP A 26 25.75 11.39 21.82
N ALA A 27 25.86 10.31 21.05
CA ALA A 27 25.86 8.95 21.60
C ALA A 27 26.93 8.75 22.68
N ARG A 28 28.17 9.22 22.44
CA ARG A 28 29.25 9.15 23.43
C ARG A 28 28.96 9.91 24.72
N ARG A 29 28.17 10.98 24.67
CA ARG A 29 27.82 11.78 25.86
C ARG A 29 26.76 11.13 26.74
N PHE A 30 25.93 10.26 26.15
CA PHE A 30 24.78 9.61 26.78
C PHE A 30 24.97 8.09 26.92
N GLU A 31 26.20 7.58 26.89
CA GLU A 31 26.45 6.17 27.25
C GLU A 31 26.05 5.94 28.74
N PRO A 32 25.34 4.84 29.09
CA PRO A 32 24.98 3.67 28.30
C PRO A 32 23.61 3.74 27.58
N LEU A 33 22.89 4.86 27.70
CA LEU A 33 21.54 5.01 27.14
C LEU A 33 21.52 4.91 25.61
N ILE A 34 22.55 5.45 24.95
CA ILE A 34 22.70 5.39 23.49
C ILE A 34 23.86 4.46 23.12
N GLU A 35 23.53 3.37 22.45
CA GLU A 35 24.45 2.31 22.06
C GLU A 35 24.70 2.27 20.54
N PRO A 36 25.85 1.73 20.10
CA PRO A 36 26.12 1.48 18.69
C PRO A 36 25.12 0.48 18.06
N ALA A 37 24.87 0.61 16.75
CA ALA A 37 23.93 -0.24 16.01
C ALA A 37 24.31 -1.74 16.07
N GLU A 38 25.60 -2.03 16.22
CA GLU A 38 26.17 -3.37 16.31
C GLU A 38 25.70 -4.10 17.58
N ARG A 39 25.39 -3.37 18.66
CA ARG A 39 24.88 -3.95 19.92
C ARG A 39 23.38 -4.27 19.89
N LEU A 40 22.67 -3.90 18.82
CA LEU A 40 21.25 -4.24 18.69
C LEU A 40 21.06 -5.78 18.73
N PRO A 41 20.15 -6.31 19.57
CA PRO A 41 19.84 -7.73 19.57
C PRO A 41 19.39 -8.24 18.19
N PRO A 42 19.83 -9.43 17.74
CA PRO A 42 19.46 -9.99 16.43
C PRO A 42 17.96 -10.01 16.14
N ASP A 43 17.16 -10.36 17.14
CA ASP A 43 15.70 -10.47 17.01
C ASP A 43 15.00 -9.10 16.87
N LEU A 44 15.62 -8.02 17.39
CA LEU A 44 15.15 -6.66 17.17
C LEU A 44 15.65 -6.11 15.84
N ARG A 45 16.85 -6.53 15.41
CA ARG A 45 17.43 -6.15 14.12
C ARG A 45 16.57 -6.65 12.95
N THR A 46 16.03 -7.86 13.03
CA THR A 46 15.15 -8.41 11.99
C THR A 46 13.81 -7.68 11.89
N GLN A 47 13.39 -7.01 12.96
CA GLN A 47 12.15 -6.23 13.01
C GLN A 47 12.32 -4.77 12.60
N LEU A 48 13.53 -4.34 12.20
CA LEU A 48 13.76 -2.98 11.73
C LEU A 48 12.98 -2.72 10.43
N ALA A 49 11.98 -1.83 10.53
CA ALA A 49 11.30 -1.32 9.34
C ALA A 49 12.23 -0.40 8.54
N TYR A 50 12.18 -0.50 7.22
CA TYR A 50 12.77 0.51 6.34
C TYR A 50 12.05 1.87 6.57
N PRO A 51 12.76 3.01 6.65
CA PRO A 51 12.12 4.30 6.88
C PRO A 51 11.13 4.67 5.76
N ALA A 52 9.86 4.89 6.13
CA ALA A 52 8.78 5.09 5.16
C ALA A 52 9.03 6.29 4.23
N ASP A 53 9.50 7.41 4.78
CA ASP A 53 9.75 8.62 4.00
C ASP A 53 10.89 8.42 3.00
N ALA A 54 11.97 7.76 3.42
CA ALA A 54 13.08 7.42 2.52
C ALA A 54 12.62 6.48 1.40
N PHE A 55 11.73 5.54 1.71
CA PHE A 55 11.17 4.65 0.71
C PHE A 55 10.28 5.40 -0.29
N GLN A 56 9.42 6.29 0.19
CA GLN A 56 8.57 7.12 -0.68
C GLN A 56 9.40 8.02 -1.60
N VAL A 57 10.50 8.59 -1.11
CA VAL A 57 11.45 9.36 -1.94
C VAL A 57 12.06 8.49 -3.03
N ALA A 58 12.56 7.29 -2.68
CA ALA A 58 13.13 6.36 -3.66
C ALA A 58 12.11 5.92 -4.71
N VAL A 59 10.88 5.61 -4.30
CA VAL A 59 9.76 5.26 -5.18
C VAL A 59 9.43 6.43 -6.12
N ALA A 60 9.37 7.66 -5.61
CA ALA A 60 9.10 8.84 -6.43
C ALA A 60 10.17 9.07 -7.51
N GLN A 61 11.45 8.83 -7.18
CA GLN A 61 12.53 8.90 -8.15
C GLN A 61 12.43 7.80 -9.21
N LEU A 62 12.07 6.58 -8.82
CA LEU A 62 11.88 5.47 -9.76
C LEU A 62 10.71 5.73 -10.72
N VAL A 63 9.60 6.26 -10.21
CA VAL A 63 8.43 6.65 -11.03
C VAL A 63 8.82 7.76 -12.01
N ARG A 64 9.56 8.78 -11.56
CA ARG A 64 10.06 9.84 -12.44
C ARG A 64 10.94 9.27 -13.56
N ALA A 65 11.94 8.46 -13.21
CA ALA A 65 12.85 7.85 -14.17
C ALA A 65 12.13 6.94 -15.19
N SER A 66 11.02 6.30 -14.78
CA SER A 66 10.19 5.50 -15.70
C SER A 66 9.54 6.34 -16.80
N GLY A 67 9.17 7.59 -16.51
CA GLY A 67 8.61 8.51 -17.50
C GLY A 67 9.65 9.02 -18.50
N ASP A 68 10.90 9.18 -18.05
CA ASP A 68 11.99 9.68 -18.89
C ASP A 68 12.55 8.61 -19.84
N SER A 69 12.42 7.33 -19.47
CA SER A 69 13.11 6.21 -20.15
C SER A 69 12.26 5.45 -21.17
N ALA A 70 10.95 5.71 -21.26
CA ALA A 70 10.05 4.83 -22.01
C ALA A 70 9.13 5.58 -23.00
N ILE A 71 9.08 5.07 -24.24
CA ILE A 71 8.02 5.32 -25.22
C ILE A 71 6.65 4.80 -24.71
N GLN A 72 6.65 4.01 -23.63
CA GLN A 72 5.48 3.51 -22.92
C GLN A 72 5.30 4.26 -21.59
N ALA A 73 4.09 4.77 -21.37
CA ALA A 73 3.50 5.20 -20.10
C ALA A 73 4.36 5.23 -18.82
N THR A 74 4.46 6.41 -18.20
CA THR A 74 4.91 6.58 -16.81
C THR A 74 4.25 5.56 -15.89
N TRP A 75 5.01 4.93 -15.00
CA TRP A 75 4.45 4.00 -14.03
C TRP A 75 3.60 4.71 -12.99
N ILE A 76 2.65 3.98 -12.42
CA ILE A 76 1.84 4.43 -11.30
C ILE A 76 2.02 3.49 -10.11
N VAL A 77 1.95 4.05 -8.91
CA VAL A 77 2.14 3.31 -7.66
C VAL A 77 0.81 2.74 -7.17
N ARG A 78 0.83 1.50 -6.68
CA ARG A 78 -0.34 0.82 -6.12
C ARG A 78 0.01 -0.14 -4.97
N PRO A 79 -0.69 -0.10 -3.82
CA PRO A 79 -1.60 0.98 -3.39
C PRO A 79 -0.83 2.29 -3.18
N ARG A 80 -1.54 3.39 -2.94
CA ARG A 80 -0.94 4.71 -2.76
C ARG A 80 0.06 4.76 -1.59
N GLU A 81 -0.27 4.07 -0.50
CA GLU A 81 0.57 4.01 0.69
C GLU A 81 1.41 2.72 0.69
N PRO A 82 2.71 2.79 0.96
CA PRO A 82 3.54 1.61 1.13
C PRO A 82 2.98 0.64 2.17
N PHE A 83 3.13 -0.66 1.91
CA PHE A 83 2.69 -1.71 2.81
C PHE A 83 3.86 -2.54 3.32
N GLN A 84 3.67 -3.16 4.48
CA GLN A 84 4.68 -4.02 5.09
C GLN A 84 4.48 -5.48 4.68
N LEU A 85 5.60 -6.16 4.42
CA LEU A 85 5.69 -7.57 4.07
C LEU A 85 6.59 -8.29 5.07
N GLY A 86 6.15 -9.44 5.56
CA GLY A 86 7.05 -10.38 6.22
C GLY A 86 7.79 -11.18 5.16
N ALA A 87 9.12 -11.24 5.28
CA ALA A 87 9.98 -12.09 4.47
C ALA A 87 10.51 -13.28 5.28
N PRO A 88 11.04 -14.33 4.62
CA PRO A 88 11.70 -15.43 5.31
C PRO A 88 12.75 -14.94 6.32
N GLY A 89 12.85 -15.63 7.46
CA GLY A 89 13.75 -15.21 8.55
C GLY A 89 13.19 -14.10 9.45
N GLY A 90 11.90 -13.74 9.30
CA GLY A 90 11.23 -12.75 10.15
C GLY A 90 11.59 -11.31 9.82
N THR A 91 12.22 -11.07 8.67
CA THR A 91 12.61 -9.73 8.24
C THR A 91 11.40 -8.93 7.77
N LEU A 92 11.31 -7.67 8.19
CA LEU A 92 10.29 -6.75 7.74
C LEU A 92 10.73 -6.01 6.46
N TRP A 93 9.88 -6.06 5.45
CA TRP A 93 10.06 -5.38 4.18
C TRP A 93 8.97 -4.33 4.01
N MET A 94 9.28 -3.24 3.33
CA MET A 94 8.32 -2.25 2.86
C MET A 94 8.17 -2.39 1.35
N ALA A 95 6.96 -2.29 0.80
CA ALA A 95 6.74 -2.51 -0.61
C ALA A 95 5.64 -1.63 -1.22
N VAL A 96 5.75 -1.43 -2.53
CA VAL A 96 4.70 -0.91 -3.42
C VAL A 96 4.72 -1.67 -4.75
N ALA A 97 3.56 -1.87 -5.37
CA ALA A 97 3.48 -2.33 -6.74
C ALA A 97 3.49 -1.16 -7.72
N PHE A 98 3.95 -1.43 -8.94
CA PHE A 98 3.92 -0.52 -10.07
C PHE A 98 2.98 -1.07 -11.15
N GLU A 99 2.10 -0.22 -11.68
CA GLU A 99 1.30 -0.50 -12.87
C GLU A 99 1.67 0.45 -14.02
N SER A 100 1.33 0.08 -15.26
CA SER A 100 1.45 0.96 -16.43
C SER A 100 0.46 2.14 -16.38
N GLY A 101 0.90 3.37 -16.66
CA GLY A 101 0.05 4.57 -16.55
C GLY A 101 -0.89 4.89 -17.72
N LEU A 102 -0.62 4.47 -18.96
CA LEU A 102 -1.43 4.83 -20.15
C LEU A 102 -2.21 3.64 -20.74
N LEU A 103 -1.82 2.40 -20.44
CA LEU A 103 -2.52 1.24 -20.96
C LEU A 103 -3.79 1.01 -20.13
N THR A 104 -4.93 0.98 -20.81
CA THR A 104 -6.16 0.39 -20.28
C THR A 104 -6.40 -0.91 -21.06
N PRO A 105 -6.46 -2.06 -20.39
CA PRO A 105 -6.34 -2.27 -18.94
C PRO A 105 -4.90 -2.08 -18.45
N LYS A 106 -4.77 -1.56 -17.21
CA LYS A 106 -3.49 -1.39 -16.53
C LYS A 106 -2.85 -2.74 -16.29
N ARG A 107 -1.53 -2.81 -16.50
CA ARG A 107 -0.73 -4.03 -16.33
C ARG A 107 0.27 -3.83 -15.20
N PHE A 108 0.48 -4.86 -14.42
CA PHE A 108 1.53 -4.89 -13.42
C PHE A 108 2.90 -4.84 -14.09
N VAL A 109 3.80 -4.02 -13.56
CA VAL A 109 5.15 -3.79 -14.10
C VAL A 109 6.21 -4.38 -13.17
N GLY A 110 6.00 -4.27 -11.87
CA GLY A 110 6.96 -4.76 -10.89
C GLY A 110 6.57 -4.42 -9.46
N LEU A 111 7.28 -5.01 -8.51
CA LEU A 111 7.17 -4.74 -7.09
C LEU A 111 8.48 -4.08 -6.62
N GLY A 112 8.39 -2.83 -6.20
CA GLY A 112 9.48 -2.16 -5.48
C GLY A 112 9.39 -2.53 -4.01
N ALA A 113 10.48 -3.02 -3.44
CA ALA A 113 10.54 -3.38 -2.03
C ALA A 113 11.85 -2.94 -1.39
N ALA A 114 11.81 -2.69 -0.08
CA ALA A 114 12.93 -2.18 0.68
C ALA A 114 13.04 -2.86 2.04
N THR A 115 14.26 -3.07 2.51
CA THR A 115 14.53 -3.68 3.82
C THR A 115 15.84 -3.16 4.40
N VAL A 116 16.04 -3.35 5.70
CA VAL A 116 17.30 -3.05 6.37
C VAL A 116 18.03 -4.36 6.62
N THR A 117 19.17 -4.54 5.96
CA THR A 117 20.05 -5.70 6.15
C THR A 117 21.25 -5.33 7.02
N PRO A 118 22.09 -6.30 7.44
CA PRO A 118 23.34 -5.99 8.12
C PRO A 118 24.31 -5.10 7.31
N ARG A 119 24.13 -5.00 5.99
CA ARG A 119 24.91 -4.11 5.12
C ARG A 119 24.33 -2.69 5.04
N GLY A 120 23.12 -2.48 5.56
CA GLY A 120 22.41 -1.21 5.51
C GLY A 120 21.05 -1.31 4.79
N PRO A 121 20.45 -0.16 4.45
CA PRO A 121 19.20 -0.10 3.70
C PRO A 121 19.40 -0.63 2.27
N GLU A 122 18.54 -1.54 1.84
CA GLU A 122 18.54 -2.11 0.49
C GLU A 122 17.20 -1.85 -0.20
N LEU A 123 17.26 -1.58 -1.51
CA LEU A 123 16.12 -1.38 -2.40
C LEU A 123 16.17 -2.43 -3.51
N HIS A 124 15.05 -3.12 -3.72
CA HIS A 124 14.90 -4.21 -4.67
C HIS A 124 13.73 -3.91 -5.61
N LEU A 125 13.91 -4.18 -6.89
CA LEU A 125 12.82 -4.12 -7.88
C LEU A 125 12.65 -5.51 -8.49
N TRP A 126 11.57 -6.18 -8.10
CA TRP A 126 11.16 -7.43 -8.73
C TRP A 126 10.28 -7.15 -9.95
N ARG A 127 10.47 -7.90 -11.04
CA ARG A 127 9.65 -7.82 -12.24
C ARG A 127 9.25 -9.22 -12.71
N PRO A 128 8.02 -9.41 -13.21
CA PRO A 128 7.60 -10.67 -13.78
C PRO A 128 8.26 -10.86 -15.16
N PRO A 129 8.31 -12.09 -15.68
CA PRO A 129 8.70 -12.35 -17.07
C PRO A 129 7.80 -11.57 -18.04
N ALA A 130 8.37 -11.05 -19.12
CA ALA A 130 7.65 -10.17 -20.06
C ALA A 130 6.54 -10.86 -20.87
N SER A 131 6.40 -12.19 -20.79
CA SER A 131 5.54 -12.98 -21.66
C SER A 131 4.03 -12.86 -21.36
N ASP A 132 3.64 -12.51 -20.14
CA ASP A 132 2.24 -12.15 -19.81
C ASP A 132 2.15 -11.34 -18.50
N PRO A 133 2.08 -10.01 -18.55
CA PRO A 133 2.02 -9.21 -17.33
C PRO A 133 0.63 -9.29 -16.68
N ASP A 134 0.60 -9.81 -15.44
CA ASP A 134 -0.59 -9.90 -14.60
C ASP A 134 -1.33 -8.56 -14.48
N ARG A 135 -2.65 -8.65 -14.24
CA ARG A 135 -3.47 -7.51 -13.84
C ARG A 135 -3.71 -7.59 -12.34
N LEU A 136 -3.44 -6.49 -11.64
CA LEU A 136 -3.87 -6.39 -10.25
C LEU A 136 -5.40 -6.27 -10.20
N PRO A 137 -6.08 -6.96 -9.27
CA PRO A 137 -7.53 -6.81 -9.08
C PRO A 137 -7.88 -5.39 -8.65
N GLY A 138 -9.16 -5.01 -8.66
CA GLY A 138 -9.61 -3.73 -8.10
C GLY A 138 -9.36 -3.63 -6.59
N GLU A 139 -9.07 -2.43 -6.07
CA GLU A 139 -8.99 -2.21 -4.62
C GLU A 139 -10.41 -2.15 -4.04
N LEU A 140 -10.60 -2.80 -2.90
CA LEU A 140 -11.86 -2.78 -2.18
C LEU A 140 -12.21 -1.35 -1.75
N VAL A 141 -13.50 -1.05 -1.80
CA VAL A 141 -14.07 0.22 -1.34
C VAL A 141 -14.89 -0.03 -0.08
N GLY A 142 -14.77 0.87 0.90
CA GLY A 142 -15.53 0.80 2.14
C GLY A 142 -17.00 1.18 1.98
N SER A 143 -17.77 0.92 3.03
CA SER A 143 -19.16 1.34 3.22
C SER A 143 -19.35 2.04 4.58
N SER A 144 -20.59 2.30 5.01
CA SER A 144 -20.84 2.87 6.35
C SER A 144 -20.42 1.96 7.50
N GLN A 145 -20.33 0.64 7.25
CA GLN A 145 -19.98 -0.37 8.26
C GLN A 145 -18.70 -1.14 7.91
N LEU A 146 -18.23 -1.05 6.67
CA LEU A 146 -17.08 -1.80 6.19
C LEU A 146 -15.93 -0.86 5.82
N ARG A 147 -14.72 -1.24 6.20
CA ARG A 147 -13.48 -0.54 5.85
C ARG A 147 -12.55 -1.49 5.11
N PRO A 148 -12.00 -1.09 3.95
CA PRO A 148 -11.02 -1.90 3.27
C PRO A 148 -9.72 -1.83 4.06
N GLY A 149 -9.10 -2.99 4.28
CA GLY A 149 -7.75 -3.08 4.77
C GLY A 149 -6.73 -2.71 3.69
N GLN A 150 -5.47 -2.67 4.08
CA GLN A 150 -4.37 -2.39 3.17
C GLN A 150 -4.29 -3.47 2.08
N PHE A 151 -4.28 -3.06 0.81
CA PHE A 151 -4.03 -3.95 -0.32
C PHE A 151 -2.55 -4.35 -0.36
N ARG A 152 -2.27 -5.65 -0.42
CA ARG A 152 -0.90 -6.16 -0.40
C ARG A 152 -0.65 -7.07 -1.58
N VAL A 153 0.57 -7.03 -2.10
CA VAL A 153 1.03 -7.79 -3.26
C VAL A 153 2.34 -8.50 -2.92
N TRP A 154 2.45 -9.79 -3.25
CA TRP A 154 3.69 -10.55 -3.14
C TRP A 154 4.01 -11.24 -4.47
N PRO A 155 5.31 -11.41 -4.78
CA PRO A 155 5.72 -12.32 -5.83
C PRO A 155 5.49 -13.77 -5.38
N ALA A 156 4.92 -14.57 -6.28
CA ALA A 156 4.67 -16.00 -6.08
C ALA A 156 5.19 -16.78 -7.29
N GLY A 157 6.50 -17.05 -7.31
CA GLY A 157 7.16 -17.68 -8.46
C GLY A 157 7.12 -16.77 -9.70
N SER A 158 6.44 -17.21 -10.76
CA SER A 158 6.20 -16.43 -11.98
C SER A 158 4.92 -15.59 -11.96
N SER A 159 4.16 -15.64 -10.86
CA SER A 159 2.86 -14.98 -10.72
C SER A 159 2.84 -14.04 -9.50
N LEU A 160 1.69 -13.46 -9.24
CA LEU A 160 1.38 -12.62 -8.09
C LEU A 160 0.34 -13.26 -7.18
N ILE A 161 0.52 -13.05 -5.88
CA ILE A 161 -0.58 -13.15 -4.93
C ILE A 161 -0.94 -11.76 -4.42
N THR A 162 -2.22 -11.45 -4.43
CA THR A 162 -2.75 -10.20 -3.85
C THR A 162 -3.72 -10.52 -2.74
N VAL A 163 -3.68 -9.75 -1.65
CA VAL A 163 -4.57 -9.94 -0.51
C VAL A 163 -5.11 -8.60 -0.05
N GLN A 164 -6.41 -8.55 0.23
CA GLN A 164 -7.04 -7.41 0.91
C GLN A 164 -8.15 -7.90 1.83
N ALA A 165 -8.13 -7.46 3.07
CA ALA A 165 -9.22 -7.72 4.02
C ALA A 165 -10.30 -6.65 3.91
N GLN A 166 -11.53 -7.00 4.22
CA GLN A 166 -12.60 -6.07 4.54
C GLN A 166 -12.92 -6.21 6.02
N MET A 167 -12.88 -5.10 6.75
CA MET A 167 -13.07 -5.05 8.19
C MET A 167 -14.44 -4.48 8.50
N TYR A 168 -15.16 -5.11 9.43
CA TYR A 168 -16.36 -4.53 10.02
C TYR A 168 -15.97 -3.51 11.10
N GLU A 169 -16.37 -2.27 10.91
CA GLU A 169 -16.13 -1.14 11.81
C GLU A 169 -17.36 -0.21 11.80
N PRO A 170 -18.32 -0.41 12.72
CA PRO A 170 -19.56 0.34 12.74
C PRO A 170 -19.35 1.74 13.33
N VAL A 171 -19.65 2.78 12.55
CA VAL A 171 -19.45 4.20 12.93
C VAL A 171 -20.39 4.68 14.05
N ALA A 172 -21.43 3.92 14.40
CA ALA A 172 -22.46 4.35 15.35
C ALA A 172 -23.08 3.18 16.16
N ALA A 173 -22.29 2.22 16.62
CA ALA A 173 -22.81 1.17 17.49
C ALA A 173 -23.08 1.69 18.92
N GLN A 174 -24.18 1.24 19.54
CA GLN A 174 -24.52 1.53 20.94
C GLN A 174 -23.38 1.08 21.89
N PRO A 175 -23.10 1.79 23.00
CA PRO A 175 -21.98 1.45 23.87
C PRO A 175 -22.20 0.14 24.67
N PRO A 176 -21.17 -0.71 24.82
CA PRO A 176 -19.91 -0.68 24.08
C PRO A 176 -20.07 -1.26 22.67
N PRO A 177 -19.51 -0.62 21.63
CA PRO A 177 -19.55 -1.15 20.28
C PRO A 177 -18.76 -2.48 20.19
N PRO A 178 -19.15 -3.41 19.31
CA PRO A 178 -18.35 -4.61 19.08
C PRO A 178 -16.97 -4.23 18.53
N PRO A 179 -15.91 -4.98 18.89
CA PRO A 179 -14.57 -4.70 18.38
C PRO A 179 -14.52 -4.88 16.86
N PRO A 180 -13.70 -4.06 16.16
CA PRO A 180 -13.45 -4.26 14.75
C PRO A 180 -12.94 -5.67 14.47
N HIS A 181 -13.46 -6.30 13.43
CA HIS A 181 -13.05 -7.66 13.04
C HIS A 181 -13.03 -7.81 11.53
N VAL A 182 -12.29 -8.80 11.05
CA VAL A 182 -12.27 -9.15 9.63
C VAL A 182 -13.62 -9.75 9.27
N ALA A 183 -14.34 -9.09 8.37
CA ALA A 183 -15.57 -9.61 7.78
C ALA A 183 -15.22 -10.64 6.70
N GLU A 184 -14.33 -10.27 5.77
CA GLU A 184 -13.89 -11.13 4.68
C GLU A 184 -12.45 -10.82 4.27
N VAL A 185 -11.80 -11.78 3.61
CA VAL A 185 -10.50 -11.66 2.98
C VAL A 185 -10.64 -12.01 1.51
N TYR A 186 -10.15 -11.13 0.66
CA TYR A 186 -10.11 -11.29 -0.79
C TYR A 186 -8.68 -11.66 -1.20
N VAL A 187 -8.54 -12.73 -1.98
CA VAL A 187 -7.25 -13.22 -2.45
C VAL A 187 -7.31 -13.44 -3.96
N THR A 188 -6.26 -13.03 -4.66
CA THR A 188 -6.03 -13.40 -6.05
C THR A 188 -4.68 -14.11 -6.14
N LEU A 189 -4.63 -15.24 -6.86
CA LEU A 189 -3.42 -16.00 -7.15
C LEU A 189 -3.54 -16.57 -8.57
N ASP A 190 -2.55 -16.31 -9.42
CA ASP A 190 -2.47 -16.88 -10.77
C ASP A 190 -3.75 -16.64 -11.60
N GLY A 191 -4.23 -15.39 -11.57
CA GLY A 191 -5.46 -14.95 -12.25
C GLY A 191 -6.77 -15.46 -11.63
N ARG A 192 -6.72 -16.36 -10.65
CA ARG A 192 -7.91 -16.83 -9.90
C ARG A 192 -8.13 -15.93 -8.70
N SER A 193 -9.37 -15.53 -8.49
CA SER A 193 -9.78 -14.76 -7.32
C SER A 193 -10.64 -15.61 -6.38
N GLY A 194 -10.78 -15.18 -5.14
CA GLY A 194 -11.66 -15.80 -4.17
C GLY A 194 -11.86 -14.88 -2.95
N HIS A 195 -12.92 -15.10 -2.19
CA HIS A 195 -13.13 -14.43 -0.91
C HIS A 195 -13.58 -15.42 0.17
N GLY A 196 -13.38 -15.07 1.44
CA GLY A 196 -13.86 -15.86 2.56
C GLY A 196 -13.38 -15.35 3.91
N LEU A 197 -13.78 -16.00 5.00
CA LEU A 197 -13.40 -15.60 6.37
C LEU A 197 -11.89 -15.69 6.63
N THR A 198 -11.15 -16.45 5.81
CA THR A 198 -9.69 -16.58 5.92
C THR A 198 -9.05 -16.57 4.53
N ALA A 199 -7.77 -16.20 4.45
CA ALA A 199 -7.01 -16.26 3.19
C ALA A 199 -6.98 -17.69 2.59
N ARG A 200 -6.93 -18.72 3.44
CA ARG A 200 -6.99 -20.12 3.00
C ARG A 200 -8.36 -20.46 2.39
N ALA A 201 -9.45 -20.03 3.02
CA ALA A 201 -10.79 -20.24 2.48
C ALA A 201 -10.97 -19.51 1.15
N ALA A 202 -10.47 -18.27 1.05
CA ALA A 202 -10.48 -17.49 -0.20
C ALA A 202 -9.70 -18.20 -1.33
N LEU A 203 -8.54 -18.78 -1.05
CA LEU A 203 -7.77 -19.54 -2.04
C LEU A 203 -8.44 -20.85 -2.49
N LEU A 204 -9.18 -21.50 -1.59
CA LEU A 204 -9.85 -22.78 -1.87
C LEU A 204 -11.19 -22.59 -2.58
N GLY A 205 -11.91 -21.51 -2.29
CA GLY A 205 -13.25 -21.23 -2.81
C GLY A 205 -13.29 -20.69 -4.23
N GLY A 206 -12.23 -20.88 -5.03
CA GLY A 206 -11.98 -20.22 -6.30
C GLY A 206 -13.20 -20.07 -7.21
N GLU A 207 -13.86 -18.92 -7.13
CA GLU A 207 -14.78 -18.42 -8.12
C GLU A 207 -14.09 -17.29 -8.87
N GLN A 208 -14.29 -17.19 -10.18
CA GLN A 208 -13.85 -16.02 -10.93
C GLN A 208 -14.71 -14.83 -10.50
N ILE A 209 -14.36 -14.23 -9.36
CA ILE A 209 -14.97 -13.00 -8.89
C ILE A 209 -14.49 -11.92 -9.85
N VAL A 210 -15.31 -11.64 -10.84
CA VAL A 210 -15.38 -10.30 -11.44
C VAL A 210 -15.86 -9.42 -10.30
N THR A 211 -14.94 -8.94 -9.45
CA THR A 211 -15.23 -7.92 -8.45
C THR A 211 -16.01 -6.86 -9.19
N ASP A 212 -17.19 -6.49 -8.69
CA ASP A 212 -18.08 -5.55 -9.35
C ASP A 212 -17.37 -4.19 -9.45
N THR A 213 -16.58 -4.06 -10.52
CA THR A 213 -15.70 -2.93 -10.83
C THR A 213 -16.51 -1.68 -11.07
N THR A 214 -17.84 -1.77 -11.15
CA THR A 214 -18.73 -0.64 -11.37
C THR A 214 -18.69 0.34 -10.21
N LEU A 215 -18.69 -0.10 -8.95
CA LEU A 215 -18.65 0.79 -7.78
C LEU A 215 -17.26 1.43 -7.59
N ALA A 216 -16.19 0.65 -7.74
CA ALA A 216 -14.81 1.12 -7.62
C ALA A 216 -14.39 2.02 -8.80
N ALA A 217 -14.81 1.70 -10.02
CA ALA A 217 -14.61 2.55 -11.19
C ALA A 217 -15.46 3.83 -11.07
N ARG A 218 -16.70 3.73 -10.59
CA ARG A 218 -17.54 4.90 -10.29
C ARG A 218 -16.87 5.80 -9.25
N TRP A 219 -16.37 5.25 -8.15
CA TRP A 219 -15.72 6.06 -7.12
C TRP A 219 -14.39 6.67 -7.57
N SER A 220 -13.62 5.94 -8.38
CA SER A 220 -12.42 6.46 -9.04
C SER A 220 -12.74 7.58 -10.03
N ARG A 221 -13.88 7.48 -10.73
CA ARG A 221 -14.40 8.51 -11.63
C ARG A 221 -14.91 9.73 -10.88
N VAL A 222 -15.67 9.54 -9.79
CA VAL A 222 -16.10 10.60 -8.87
C VAL A 222 -14.91 11.41 -8.35
N ARG A 223 -13.85 10.74 -7.87
CA ARG A 223 -12.63 11.42 -7.40
C ARG A 223 -11.94 12.22 -8.50
N ARG A 224 -11.86 11.67 -9.72
CA ARG A 224 -11.27 12.37 -10.87
C ARG A 224 -12.08 13.61 -11.26
N LEU A 225 -13.40 13.48 -11.34
CA LEU A 225 -14.31 14.59 -11.65
C LEU A 225 -14.22 15.70 -10.59
N ALA A 226 -14.10 15.34 -9.31
CA ALA A 226 -13.92 16.31 -8.23
C ALA A 226 -12.58 17.06 -8.34
N MET A 227 -11.46 16.36 -8.59
CA MET A 227 -10.15 17.01 -8.79
C MET A 227 -10.11 17.92 -10.03
N GLN A 228 -10.76 17.52 -11.12
CA GLN A 228 -10.86 18.33 -12.33
C GLN A 228 -11.73 19.56 -12.13
N ALA A 229 -12.83 19.44 -11.37
CA ALA A 229 -13.70 20.57 -11.01
C ALA A 229 -12.96 21.58 -10.13
N ASP A 230 -12.20 21.12 -9.13
CA ASP A 230 -11.36 21.97 -8.27
C ASP A 230 -10.28 22.71 -9.07
N SER A 231 -9.63 22.01 -10.01
CA SER A 231 -8.67 22.64 -10.93
C SER A 231 -9.30 23.69 -11.86
N ALA A 232 -10.53 23.47 -12.34
CA ALA A 232 -11.26 24.43 -13.19
C ALA A 232 -11.65 25.69 -12.40
N LEU A 233 -12.07 25.54 -11.14
CA LEU A 233 -12.28 26.66 -10.22
C LEU A 233 -11.00 27.46 -9.98
N GLY A 234 -9.86 26.78 -9.79
CA GLY A 234 -8.56 27.41 -9.54
C GLY A 234 -8.08 28.33 -10.67
N VAL A 235 -8.53 28.11 -11.90
CA VAL A 235 -8.19 28.94 -13.07
C VAL A 235 -9.35 29.85 -13.53
N GLY A 236 -10.45 29.90 -12.79
CA GLY A 236 -11.62 30.76 -13.07
C GLY A 236 -12.51 30.30 -14.23
N ASP A 237 -12.36 29.06 -14.69
CA ASP A 237 -13.17 28.49 -15.78
C ASP A 237 -14.49 27.92 -15.23
N LEU A 238 -15.48 28.81 -15.07
CA LEU A 238 -16.79 28.50 -14.50
C LEU A 238 -17.65 27.59 -15.40
N GLU A 239 -17.43 27.62 -16.72
CA GLU A 239 -18.19 26.80 -17.68
C GLU A 239 -17.75 25.33 -17.59
N THR A 240 -16.44 25.10 -17.59
CA THR A 240 -15.86 23.75 -17.39
C THR A 240 -16.22 23.21 -16.00
N PHE A 241 -16.14 24.04 -14.96
CA PHE A 241 -16.58 23.66 -13.61
C PHE A 241 -18.05 23.21 -13.59
N GLY A 242 -18.97 24.00 -14.17
CA GLY A 242 -20.41 23.68 -14.17
C GLY A 242 -20.76 22.41 -14.95
N SER A 243 -19.98 22.06 -15.97
CA SER A 243 -20.09 20.78 -16.68
C SER A 243 -19.60 19.60 -15.83
N LEU A 244 -18.41 19.70 -15.24
CA LEU A 244 -17.82 18.67 -14.39
C LEU A 244 -18.64 18.42 -13.12
N TRP A 245 -19.22 19.47 -12.54
CA TRP A 245 -20.09 19.37 -11.37
C TRP A 245 -21.38 18.60 -11.66
N ARG A 246 -22.03 18.85 -12.81
CA ARG A 246 -23.22 18.08 -13.23
C ARG A 246 -22.89 16.61 -13.47
N GLN A 247 -21.74 16.32 -14.07
CA GLN A 247 -21.27 14.94 -14.26
C GLN A 247 -20.98 14.25 -12.92
N LEU A 248 -20.32 14.94 -11.99
CA LEU A 248 -20.06 14.46 -10.63
C LEU A 248 -21.37 14.12 -9.89
N MET A 249 -22.37 15.01 -9.94
CA MET A 249 -23.66 14.79 -9.30
C MET A 249 -24.43 13.61 -9.90
N SER A 250 -24.33 13.41 -11.21
CA SER A 250 -24.96 12.26 -11.88
C SER A 250 -24.35 10.91 -11.47
N GLU A 251 -23.05 10.88 -11.16
CA GLU A 251 -22.35 9.68 -10.66
C GLU A 251 -22.63 9.43 -9.17
N LEU A 252 -22.92 10.47 -8.38
CA LEU A 252 -23.25 10.36 -6.95
C LEU A 252 -24.73 10.00 -6.70
N ALA A 253 -25.64 10.41 -7.59
CA ALA A 253 -27.08 10.18 -7.48
C ALA A 253 -27.68 9.75 -8.83
N PRO A 254 -27.47 8.49 -9.25
CA PRO A 254 -28.05 7.98 -10.49
C PRO A 254 -29.59 7.96 -10.40
N PRO A 255 -30.32 8.31 -11.47
CA PRO A 255 -31.78 8.34 -11.45
C PRO A 255 -32.34 6.95 -11.13
N PRO A 256 -33.47 6.85 -10.40
CA PRO A 256 -34.10 5.58 -10.11
C PRO A 256 -34.49 4.88 -11.42
N ARG A 257 -34.08 3.62 -11.58
CA ARG A 257 -34.48 2.81 -12.73
C ARG A 257 -36.00 2.60 -12.69
N PRO A 258 -36.73 2.77 -13.82
CA PRO A 258 -38.14 2.39 -13.88
C PRO A 258 -38.28 0.88 -13.63
N ARG A 259 -39.27 0.52 -12.82
CA ARG A 259 -39.64 -0.86 -12.49
C ARG A 259 -40.29 -1.55 -13.67
#